data_AF-A0A0Q8J960-F1
#
_entry.id   AF-A0A0Q8J960-F1
#
_cell.length_a   1.000
_cell.length_b   1.000
_cell.length_c   1.000
_cell.angle_alpha   90.00
_cell.angle_beta   90.00
_cell.angle_gamma   90.00
#
_symmetry.space_group_name_H-M   'P 1'
#
loop_
_entity.id
_entity.type
_entity.pdbx_description
1 polymer ?
#
loop_
_entity_poly.entity_id
_entity_poly.type
_entity_poly.pdbx_seq_one_letter_code
_entity_poly.pdbx_strand_id
1 'polypeptide(L)'
;MDTTTMTETTLDWTGPDLLDAAEVRRVDGDLLVLDAAGGISCIDLESGAIALLGTVILREQAIDDDGRYGVASRWRLHASADDAFAAIVFDGGSDGLVIDLDNFRITMELDGGSYYPDTVAFSLCFLSLRGAAVVVHRTAWNRLDASDPRTGALLTQRGPTTYVDGKAPPHYLDYFHGRLQPNPSGSRLFDDGWAWQPVGIPRVFDAAVWLTDNVWESEDGPSVLWLTYSDDWNFPACWIDDDRIALASMSDWNEEEFASDPALPGVRIIDLSQRGATPDRKLPMSAAPQALFSDGRSIFAAHGSDTSVWSVDSGDCTRVLAGFQATHHHRHRQELLEVKPRRIRRVPIA
;
A
#
# COMPACT_ATOMS: atom_id res chain seq x y z
N MET A 1 22.17 -26.10 13.40
CA MET A 1 21.15 -25.04 13.27
C MET A 1 21.06 -24.40 14.63
N ASP A 2 21.81 -23.31 14.84
CA ASP A 2 21.63 -22.49 16.03
C ASP A 2 20.29 -21.76 15.88
N THR A 3 19.28 -22.24 16.60
CA THR A 3 18.05 -21.49 16.84
C THR A 3 18.39 -20.39 17.82
N THR A 4 18.95 -19.29 17.34
CA THR A 4 18.90 -18.03 18.06
C THR A 4 17.42 -17.67 18.15
N THR A 5 16.80 -17.99 19.29
CA THR A 5 15.43 -17.61 19.60
C THR A 5 15.38 -16.09 19.58
N MET A 6 14.91 -15.51 18.46
CA MET A 6 14.62 -14.09 18.42
C MET A 6 13.58 -13.83 19.51
N THR A 7 13.89 -12.87 20.37
CA THR A 7 13.03 -12.55 21.50
C THR A 7 11.85 -11.77 20.98
N GLU A 8 10.78 -12.49 20.67
CA GLU A 8 9.49 -11.88 20.39
C GLU A 8 9.09 -11.01 21.58
N THR A 9 8.72 -9.76 21.31
CA THR A 9 8.20 -8.86 22.33
C THR A 9 6.74 -8.54 22.05
N THR A 10 5.96 -8.35 23.11
CA THR A 10 4.53 -8.06 23.04
C THR A 10 4.23 -6.77 23.78
N LEU A 11 3.39 -5.94 23.17
CA LEU A 11 2.74 -4.79 23.81
C LEU A 11 1.24 -5.06 23.84
N ASP A 12 0.65 -5.12 25.03
CA ASP A 12 -0.80 -5.25 25.19
C ASP A 12 -1.46 -3.86 25.11
N TRP A 13 -2.54 -3.76 24.35
CA TRP A 13 -3.29 -2.52 24.12
C TRP A 13 -4.59 -2.53 24.92
N THR A 14 -4.76 -1.54 25.80
CA THR A 14 -5.92 -1.44 26.69
C THR A 14 -7.05 -0.56 26.15
N GLY A 15 -6.85 0.14 25.05
CA GLY A 15 -7.85 1.00 24.41
C GLY A 15 -8.87 0.23 23.56
N PRO A 16 -9.70 0.95 22.76
CA PRO A 16 -10.56 0.36 21.74
C PRO A 16 -9.78 -0.49 20.73
N ASP A 17 -10.44 -1.39 20.02
CA ASP A 17 -9.75 -2.32 19.11
C ASP A 17 -8.89 -1.57 18.08
N LEU A 18 -7.60 -1.93 17.96
CA LEU A 18 -6.71 -1.42 16.93
C LEU A 18 -7.21 -1.85 15.54
N LEU A 19 -7.25 -0.89 14.62
CA LEU A 19 -7.70 -1.07 13.24
C LEU A 19 -6.55 -1.15 12.25
N ASP A 20 -5.58 -0.24 12.36
CA ASP A 20 -4.39 -0.22 11.50
C ASP A 20 -3.24 0.54 12.17
N ALA A 21 -2.04 0.43 11.59
CA ALA A 21 -0.86 1.15 12.08
C ALA A 21 0.02 1.69 10.95
N ALA A 22 0.78 2.74 11.23
CA ALA A 22 1.75 3.32 10.31
C ALA A 22 3.05 3.68 11.04
N GLU A 23 4.18 3.35 10.44
CA GLU A 23 5.50 3.75 10.95
C GLU A 23 5.65 5.28 10.88
N VAL A 24 6.23 5.85 11.93
CA VAL A 24 6.62 7.27 12.00
C VAL A 24 7.94 7.43 12.76
N ARG A 25 8.52 8.63 12.74
CA ARG A 25 9.67 9.03 13.56
C ARG A 25 9.41 10.35 14.28
N ARG A 26 8.51 10.31 15.24
CA ARG A 26 8.14 11.48 16.03
C ARG A 26 8.81 11.47 17.39
N VAL A 27 8.76 12.62 18.07
CA VAL A 27 9.27 12.75 19.44
C VAL A 27 8.44 11.95 20.46
N ASP A 28 7.18 11.68 20.12
CA ASP A 28 6.20 10.98 20.95
C ASP A 28 6.11 9.47 20.65
N GLY A 29 6.82 8.97 19.62
CA GLY A 29 6.90 7.53 19.32
C GLY A 29 7.30 7.21 17.88
N ASP A 30 7.34 5.92 17.57
CA ASP A 30 7.75 5.37 16.28
C ASP A 30 6.64 4.58 15.54
N LEU A 31 5.46 4.44 16.17
CA LEU A 31 4.29 3.81 15.55
C LEU A 31 3.02 4.62 15.79
N LEU A 32 2.40 5.12 14.72
CA LEU A 32 1.02 5.60 14.79
C LEU A 32 0.05 4.42 14.74
N VAL A 33 -1.00 4.48 15.55
CA VAL A 33 -2.09 3.50 15.54
C VAL A 33 -3.44 4.20 15.43
N LEU A 34 -4.34 3.59 14.66
CA LEU A 34 -5.75 3.95 14.60
C LEU A 34 -6.58 2.92 15.38
N ASP A 35 -7.45 3.38 16.26
CA ASP A 35 -8.38 2.53 17.00
C ASP A 35 -9.85 2.67 16.54
N ALA A 36 -10.68 1.73 16.96
CA ALA A 36 -12.09 1.64 16.58
C ALA A 36 -12.98 2.79 17.09
N ALA A 37 -12.50 3.61 18.02
CA ALA A 37 -13.16 4.84 18.42
C ALA A 37 -12.71 6.06 17.60
N GLY A 38 -11.86 5.85 16.59
CA GLY A 38 -11.25 6.90 15.78
C GLY A 38 -10.08 7.60 16.48
N GLY A 39 -9.56 7.04 17.56
CA GLY A 39 -8.38 7.55 18.24
C GLY A 39 -7.12 7.31 17.40
N ILE A 40 -6.29 8.34 17.28
CA ILE A 40 -4.96 8.25 16.68
C ILE A 40 -3.94 8.48 17.79
N SER A 41 -3.17 7.45 18.10
CA SER A 41 -2.12 7.51 19.12
C SER A 41 -0.76 7.24 18.51
N CYS A 42 0.27 7.87 19.05
CA CYS A 42 1.66 7.49 18.82
C CYS A 42 2.13 6.57 19.95
N ILE A 43 2.82 5.50 19.58
CA ILE A 43 3.41 4.53 20.49
C ILE A 43 4.92 4.59 20.31
N ASP A 44 5.65 4.79 21.40
CA ASP A 44 7.09 4.48 21.47
C ASP A 44 7.21 2.99 21.75
N LEU A 45 7.61 2.21 20.75
CA LEU A 45 7.75 0.77 20.87
C LEU A 45 8.87 0.37 21.85
N GLU A 46 9.89 1.19 22.06
CA GLU A 46 10.94 0.85 23.02
C GLU A 46 10.42 0.95 24.46
N SER A 47 9.81 2.08 24.82
CA SER A 47 9.35 2.33 26.19
C SER A 47 7.95 1.80 26.48
N GLY A 48 7.15 1.53 25.44
CA GLY A 48 5.73 1.23 25.53
C GLY A 48 4.87 2.46 25.89
N ALA A 49 5.44 3.66 25.86
CA ALA A 49 4.69 4.90 26.10
C ALA A 49 3.69 5.13 24.96
N ILE A 50 2.49 5.58 25.33
CA ILE A 50 1.39 5.83 24.39
C ILE A 50 0.93 7.27 24.59
N ALA A 51 0.89 8.04 23.50
CA ALA A 51 0.39 9.41 23.47
C ALA A 51 -0.79 9.50 22.50
N LEU A 52 -2.00 9.78 23.02
CA LEU A 52 -3.15 10.10 22.17
C LEU A 52 -2.93 11.48 21.53
N LEU A 53 -2.90 11.54 20.20
CA LEU A 53 -2.77 12.78 19.45
C LEU A 53 -4.13 13.47 19.27
N GLY A 54 -5.18 12.67 19.07
CA GLY A 54 -6.55 13.14 19.00
C GLY A 54 -7.50 12.08 18.44
N THR A 55 -8.73 12.49 18.12
CA THR A 55 -9.79 11.60 17.65
C THR A 55 -10.50 12.15 16.41
N VAL A 56 -10.79 11.29 15.45
CA VAL A 56 -11.66 11.58 14.30
C VAL A 56 -12.95 10.78 14.36
N ILE A 57 -13.97 11.21 13.61
CA ILE A 57 -15.19 10.44 13.46
C ILE A 57 -15.00 9.47 12.29
N LEU A 58 -14.95 8.18 12.59
CA LEU A 58 -15.01 7.12 11.57
C LEU A 58 -16.45 6.96 11.12
N ARG A 59 -16.75 7.35 9.88
CA ARG A 59 -18.11 7.23 9.31
C ARG A 59 -18.45 5.76 9.10
N GLU A 60 -19.67 5.36 9.45
CA GLU A 60 -20.16 4.02 9.13
C GLU A 60 -20.10 3.77 7.61
N GLN A 61 -19.57 2.61 7.22
CA GLN A 61 -19.41 2.22 5.83
C GLN A 61 -20.40 1.11 5.51
N ALA A 62 -21.24 1.32 4.50
CA ALA A 62 -22.11 0.28 3.98
C ALA A 62 -21.27 -0.62 3.07
N ILE A 63 -21.10 -1.88 3.47
CA ILE A 63 -20.33 -2.87 2.72
C ILE A 63 -21.32 -3.93 2.23
N ASP A 64 -21.54 -3.97 0.92
CA ASP A 64 -22.24 -5.07 0.28
C ASP A 64 -21.23 -6.17 -0.04
N ASP A 65 -21.39 -7.36 0.55
CA ASP A 65 -20.57 -8.55 0.27
C ASP A 65 -19.04 -8.34 0.42
N ASP A 66 -18.59 -8.12 1.67
CA ASP A 66 -17.19 -7.88 2.01
C ASP A 66 -16.24 -8.93 1.39
N GLY A 67 -15.19 -8.47 0.72
CA GLY A 67 -14.20 -9.34 0.08
C GLY A 67 -14.58 -9.86 -1.30
N ARG A 68 -15.76 -9.52 -1.85
CA ARG A 68 -16.22 -9.98 -3.17
C ARG A 68 -15.20 -9.82 -4.29
N TYR A 69 -14.43 -8.73 -4.25
CA TYR A 69 -13.40 -8.39 -5.24
C TYR A 69 -11.97 -8.55 -4.73
N GLY A 70 -11.76 -9.35 -3.68
CA GLY A 70 -10.43 -9.58 -3.10
C GLY A 70 -9.89 -8.44 -2.22
N VAL A 71 -10.69 -7.40 -1.97
CA VAL A 71 -10.39 -6.32 -1.01
C VAL A 71 -11.14 -6.60 0.29
N ALA A 72 -10.41 -6.77 1.39
CA ALA A 72 -11.04 -6.75 2.71
C ALA A 72 -11.40 -5.31 3.08
N SER A 73 -12.65 -5.07 3.44
CA SER A 73 -13.13 -3.75 3.83
C SER A 73 -12.59 -3.38 5.20
N ARG A 74 -11.75 -2.35 5.25
CA ARG A 74 -11.09 -1.94 6.50
C ARG A 74 -10.59 -0.51 6.44
N TRP A 75 -10.49 0.10 7.62
CA TRP A 75 -9.78 1.35 7.77
C TRP A 75 -8.28 1.14 7.59
N ARG A 76 -7.65 2.07 6.87
CA ARG A 76 -6.22 2.11 6.63
C ARG A 76 -5.63 3.40 7.15
N LEU A 77 -4.47 3.29 7.79
CA LEU A 77 -3.68 4.41 8.29
C LEU A 77 -2.40 4.54 7.46
N HIS A 78 -2.15 5.74 6.97
CA HIS A 78 -0.93 6.09 6.25
C HIS A 78 -0.28 7.28 6.94
N ALA A 79 1.05 7.33 6.94
CA ALA A 79 1.81 8.46 7.46
C ALA A 79 2.73 9.04 6.37
N SER A 80 2.94 10.36 6.42
CA SER A 80 3.92 11.02 5.57
C SER A 80 5.35 10.76 6.08
N ALA A 81 6.32 10.74 5.17
CA ALA A 81 7.73 10.46 5.53
C ALA A 81 8.40 11.55 6.40
N ASP A 82 7.80 12.75 6.45
CA ASP A 82 8.20 13.84 7.34
C ASP A 82 7.43 13.82 8.68
N ASP A 83 6.62 12.78 8.91
CA ASP A 83 5.89 12.49 10.15
C ASP A 83 4.89 13.58 10.60
N ALA A 84 4.61 14.54 9.70
CA ALA A 84 3.76 15.69 9.95
C ALA A 84 2.29 15.43 9.61
N PHE A 85 2.02 14.46 8.74
CA PHE A 85 0.67 14.15 8.27
C PHE A 85 0.34 12.67 8.42
N ALA A 86 -0.92 12.40 8.70
CA ALA A 86 -1.51 11.09 8.54
C ALA A 86 -2.72 11.16 7.60
N ALA A 87 -3.03 10.05 6.96
CA ALA A 87 -4.27 9.87 6.22
C ALA A 87 -5.00 8.63 6.70
N ILE A 88 -6.32 8.73 6.81
CA ILE A 88 -7.20 7.63 7.15
C ILE A 88 -8.15 7.44 5.97
N VAL A 89 -8.16 6.24 5.40
CA VAL A 89 -9.03 5.88 4.27
C VAL A 89 -9.72 4.55 4.53
N PHE A 90 -10.81 4.28 3.84
CA PHE A 90 -11.49 3.00 3.91
C PHE A 90 -11.28 2.19 2.64
N ASP A 91 -10.59 1.06 2.74
CA ASP A 91 -10.47 0.11 1.64
C ASP A 91 -11.87 -0.41 1.27
N GLY A 92 -12.21 -0.36 -0.02
CA GLY A 92 -13.56 -0.65 -0.53
C GLY A 92 -14.57 0.51 -0.41
N GLY A 93 -14.13 1.69 0.04
CA GLY A 93 -14.96 2.90 0.18
C GLY A 93 -14.52 4.06 -0.72
N SER A 94 -15.21 5.20 -0.57
CA SER A 94 -14.95 6.44 -1.32
C SER A 94 -14.41 7.58 -0.47
N ASP A 95 -14.36 7.42 0.85
CA ASP A 95 -14.11 8.52 1.77
C ASP A 95 -12.77 8.36 2.49
N GLY A 96 -12.15 9.49 2.81
CA GLY A 96 -10.95 9.54 3.65
C GLY A 96 -10.69 10.93 4.22
N LEU A 97 -9.65 11.04 5.03
CA LEU A 97 -9.26 12.27 5.71
C LEU A 97 -7.73 12.39 5.68
N VAL A 98 -7.22 13.62 5.59
CA VAL A 98 -5.81 13.96 5.85
C VAL A 98 -5.75 14.86 7.07
N ILE A 99 -4.80 14.58 7.97
CA ILE A 99 -4.69 15.19 9.29
C ILE A 99 -3.26 15.71 9.46
N ASP A 100 -3.14 16.98 9.84
CA ASP A 100 -1.93 17.59 10.39
C ASP A 100 -1.75 17.10 11.84
N LEU A 101 -0.69 16.33 12.08
CA LEU A 101 -0.45 15.64 13.34
C LEU A 101 0.06 16.56 14.45
N ASP A 102 0.64 17.72 14.12
CA ASP A 102 1.25 18.60 15.13
C ASP A 102 0.21 19.39 15.92
N ASN A 103 -0.90 19.73 15.27
CA ASN A 103 -2.03 20.44 15.89
C ASN A 103 -3.34 19.65 15.85
N PHE A 104 -3.30 18.42 15.37
CA PHE A 104 -4.44 17.52 15.20
C PHE A 104 -5.60 18.19 14.42
N ARG A 105 -5.30 18.70 13.23
CA ARG A 105 -6.29 19.36 12.36
C ARG A 105 -6.53 18.55 11.10
N ILE A 106 -7.80 18.27 10.82
CA ILE A 106 -8.20 17.74 9.50
C ILE A 106 -7.94 18.83 8.46
N THR A 107 -7.06 18.56 7.51
CA THR A 107 -6.67 19.50 6.44
C THR A 107 -7.36 19.19 5.12
N MET A 108 -7.80 17.95 4.92
CA MET A 108 -8.52 17.53 3.72
C MET A 108 -9.59 16.48 4.06
N GLU A 109 -10.74 16.59 3.42
CA GLU A 109 -11.68 15.49 3.24
C GLU A 109 -11.46 14.93 1.83
N LEU A 110 -11.31 13.61 1.72
CA LEU A 110 -11.04 12.92 0.46
C LEU A 110 -12.34 12.31 -0.06
N ASP A 111 -12.63 12.55 -1.34
CA ASP A 111 -13.70 11.90 -2.11
C ASP A 111 -13.07 11.25 -3.33
N GLY A 112 -13.08 9.92 -3.36
CA GLY A 112 -12.55 9.11 -4.45
C GLY A 112 -13.58 8.79 -5.54
N GLY A 113 -14.79 9.34 -5.47
CA GLY A 113 -15.91 9.01 -6.34
C GLY A 113 -16.68 7.76 -5.90
N SER A 114 -17.91 7.62 -6.42
CA SER A 114 -18.90 6.64 -5.96
C SER A 114 -19.18 5.49 -6.94
N TYR A 115 -18.47 5.44 -8.07
CA TYR A 115 -18.66 4.38 -9.07
C TYR A 115 -17.82 3.17 -8.68
N TYR A 116 -18.47 2.10 -8.19
CA TYR A 116 -17.87 0.81 -7.78
C TYR A 116 -16.58 0.92 -6.94
N PRO A 117 -16.59 1.72 -5.84
CA PRO A 117 -15.40 1.93 -5.02
C PRO A 117 -14.92 0.66 -4.27
N ASP A 118 -15.79 -0.34 -4.16
CA ASP A 118 -15.60 -1.64 -3.48
C ASP A 118 -14.73 -2.64 -4.27
N THR A 119 -14.41 -2.33 -5.53
CA THR A 119 -13.62 -3.20 -6.41
C THR A 119 -12.12 -3.19 -6.11
N VAL A 120 -11.63 -2.13 -5.46
CA VAL A 120 -10.21 -1.87 -5.22
C VAL A 120 -9.98 -1.23 -3.84
N ALA A 121 -8.76 -1.37 -3.32
CA ALA A 121 -8.33 -0.60 -2.15
C ALA A 121 -8.44 0.92 -2.44
N PHE A 122 -8.60 1.73 -1.39
CA PHE A 122 -8.61 3.18 -1.60
C PHE A 122 -7.19 3.63 -2.02
N SER A 123 -7.07 4.22 -3.21
CA SER A 123 -5.77 4.66 -3.72
C SER A 123 -5.28 5.85 -2.91
N LEU A 124 -4.33 5.62 -2.02
CA LEU A 124 -3.65 6.66 -1.26
C LEU A 124 -2.21 6.28 -0.92
N CYS A 125 -1.30 7.25 -1.07
CA CYS A 125 0.03 7.20 -0.48
C CYS A 125 0.59 8.62 -0.27
N PHE A 126 1.64 8.71 0.55
CA PHE A 126 2.43 9.94 0.66
C PHE A 126 3.72 9.81 -0.16
N LEU A 127 4.12 10.91 -0.79
CA LEU A 127 5.38 11.10 -1.50
C LEU A 127 6.12 12.32 -0.93
N SER A 128 7.39 12.49 -1.31
CA SER A 128 8.15 13.70 -1.03
C SER A 128 8.52 14.41 -2.32
N LEU A 129 8.09 15.65 -2.47
CA LEU A 129 8.49 16.52 -3.57
C LEU A 129 9.41 17.62 -3.02
N ARG A 130 10.70 17.56 -3.37
CA ARG A 130 11.72 18.52 -2.91
C ARG A 130 11.75 18.67 -1.38
N GLY A 131 11.50 17.57 -0.66
CA GLY A 131 11.49 17.53 0.81
C GLY A 131 10.15 17.87 1.46
N ALA A 132 9.13 18.28 0.70
CA ALA A 132 7.79 18.52 1.23
C ALA A 132 6.88 17.29 1.00
N ALA A 133 6.05 16.95 1.99
CA ALA A 133 5.03 15.92 1.82
C ALA A 133 4.03 16.28 0.71
N VAL A 134 3.65 15.28 -0.07
CA VAL A 134 2.60 15.31 -1.08
C VAL A 134 1.70 14.11 -0.83
N VAL A 135 0.39 14.30 -0.83
CA VAL A 135 -0.57 13.19 -0.78
C VAL A 135 -1.04 12.87 -2.18
N VAL A 136 -0.80 11.64 -2.63
CA VAL A 136 -1.39 11.09 -3.85
C VAL A 136 -2.65 10.36 -3.44
N HIS A 137 -3.78 10.69 -4.07
CA HIS A 137 -5.06 10.08 -3.74
C HIS A 137 -5.98 9.98 -4.96
N ARG A 138 -6.94 9.07 -4.89
CA ARG A 138 -8.05 9.02 -5.83
C ARG A 138 -8.94 10.26 -5.67
N THR A 139 -9.37 10.86 -6.77
CA THR A 139 -10.30 12.02 -6.84
C THR A 139 -11.54 11.77 -7.68
N ALA A 140 -11.54 10.68 -8.44
CA ALA A 140 -12.67 10.09 -9.14
C ALA A 140 -12.39 8.60 -9.32
N TRP A 141 -13.39 7.80 -9.65
CA TRP A 141 -13.28 6.33 -9.71
C TRP A 141 -12.09 5.81 -10.53
N ASN A 142 -11.68 6.56 -11.57
CA ASN A 142 -10.57 6.28 -12.49
C ASN A 142 -9.49 7.37 -12.50
N ARG A 143 -9.31 8.13 -11.41
CA ARG A 143 -8.35 9.25 -11.40
C ARG A 143 -7.53 9.34 -10.14
N LEU A 144 -6.21 9.44 -10.31
CA LEU A 144 -5.26 9.85 -9.28
C LEU A 144 -4.89 11.31 -9.43
N ASP A 145 -4.80 12.01 -8.32
CA ASP A 145 -4.24 13.34 -8.23
C ASP A 145 -3.26 13.43 -7.06
N ALA A 146 -2.40 14.44 -7.11
CA ALA A 146 -1.49 14.78 -6.02
C ALA A 146 -1.82 16.16 -5.47
N SER A 147 -1.92 16.27 -4.14
CA SER A 147 -2.28 17.50 -3.44
C SER A 147 -1.26 17.84 -2.36
N ASP A 148 -1.13 19.12 -2.03
CA ASP A 148 -0.44 19.56 -0.82
C ASP A 148 -1.30 19.17 0.41
N PRO A 149 -0.82 18.28 1.29
CA PRO A 149 -1.61 17.78 2.42
C PRO A 149 -1.92 18.87 3.45
N ARG A 150 -1.21 20.00 3.45
CA ARG A 150 -1.46 21.10 4.40
C ARG A 150 -2.64 21.98 3.99
N THR A 151 -2.78 22.20 2.69
CA THR A 151 -3.68 23.20 2.10
C THR A 151 -4.81 22.59 1.27
N GLY A 152 -4.66 21.34 0.85
CA GLY A 152 -5.53 20.69 -0.13
C GLY A 152 -5.35 21.20 -1.56
N ALA A 153 -4.31 22.03 -1.82
CA ALA A 153 -4.07 22.55 -3.15
C ALA A 153 -3.65 21.44 -4.12
N LEU A 154 -4.37 21.31 -5.23
CA LEU A 154 -4.07 20.33 -6.28
C LEU A 154 -2.77 20.70 -7.01
N LEU A 155 -1.81 19.77 -7.03
CA LEU A 155 -0.51 19.93 -7.65
C LEU A 155 -0.47 19.38 -9.08
N THR A 156 -1.36 18.44 -9.41
CA THR A 156 -1.48 17.80 -10.73
C THR A 156 -2.65 18.34 -11.55
N GLN A 157 -3.00 19.62 -11.35
CA GLN A 157 -4.09 20.23 -12.09
C GLN A 157 -3.85 20.17 -13.61
N ARG A 158 -4.83 19.65 -14.34
CA ARG A 158 -4.75 19.41 -15.78
C ARG A 158 -6.10 19.64 -16.47
N GLY A 159 -6.13 19.37 -17.78
CA GLY A 159 -7.29 19.58 -18.64
C GLY A 159 -8.51 18.70 -18.27
N PRO A 160 -9.60 18.75 -19.06
CA PRO A 160 -10.79 17.96 -18.76
C PRO A 160 -10.46 16.46 -18.72
N THR A 161 -10.93 15.79 -17.67
CA THR A 161 -10.73 14.35 -17.43
C THR A 161 -12.03 13.54 -17.52
N THR A 162 -13.16 14.22 -17.75
CA THR A 162 -14.49 13.62 -17.91
C THR A 162 -15.06 13.89 -19.31
N TYR A 163 -16.10 13.13 -19.69
CA TYR A 163 -16.79 13.32 -20.96
C TYR A 163 -17.34 14.73 -21.10
N VAL A 164 -17.09 15.36 -22.24
CA VAL A 164 -17.68 16.64 -22.63
C VAL A 164 -18.43 16.43 -23.94
N ASP A 165 -19.72 16.76 -23.97
CA ASP A 165 -20.61 16.58 -25.14
C ASP A 165 -20.59 15.16 -25.74
N GLY A 166 -20.53 14.14 -24.87
CA GLY A 166 -20.52 12.73 -25.27
C GLY A 166 -19.20 12.25 -25.89
N LYS A 167 -18.13 13.06 -25.80
CA LYS A 167 -16.79 12.67 -26.26
C LYS A 167 -15.86 12.44 -25.06
N ALA A 168 -15.12 11.34 -25.11
CA ALA A 168 -14.04 11.08 -24.18
C ALA A 168 -12.96 12.17 -24.33
N PRO A 169 -12.41 12.70 -23.23
CA PRO A 169 -11.31 13.64 -23.28
C PRO A 169 -10.01 12.95 -23.74
N PRO A 170 -8.99 13.72 -24.14
CA PRO A 170 -7.62 13.21 -24.19
C PRO A 170 -7.25 12.61 -22.83
N HIS A 171 -6.56 11.47 -22.80
CA HIS A 171 -6.17 10.78 -21.56
C HIS A 171 -7.35 10.27 -20.69
N TYR A 172 -8.48 9.95 -21.34
CA TYR A 172 -9.57 9.23 -20.68
C TYR A 172 -9.09 7.84 -20.23
N LEU A 173 -9.46 7.45 -19.02
CA LEU A 173 -9.13 6.16 -18.43
C LEU A 173 -10.41 5.33 -18.26
N ASP A 174 -10.32 4.02 -18.52
CA ASP A 174 -11.45 3.10 -18.33
C ASP A 174 -11.10 1.96 -17.37
N TYR A 175 -10.35 2.31 -16.33
CA TYR A 175 -9.87 1.41 -15.30
C TYR A 175 -9.79 2.14 -13.96
N PHE A 176 -9.75 1.35 -12.89
CA PHE A 176 -9.67 1.79 -11.51
C PHE A 176 -8.21 1.78 -11.08
N HIS A 177 -7.84 2.75 -10.25
CA HIS A 177 -6.56 2.71 -9.54
C HIS A 177 -6.74 1.92 -8.24
N GLY A 178 -5.75 1.12 -7.90
CA GLY A 178 -5.78 0.28 -6.71
C GLY A 178 -4.98 0.84 -5.56
N ARG A 179 -4.40 -0.06 -4.76
CA ARG A 179 -3.40 0.24 -3.75
C ARG A 179 -2.18 0.88 -4.41
N LEU A 180 -1.76 2.00 -3.84
CA LEU A 180 -0.56 2.71 -4.25
C LEU A 180 0.61 2.36 -3.33
N GLN A 181 1.77 2.05 -3.91
CA GLN A 181 2.99 1.82 -3.13
C GLN A 181 4.18 2.56 -3.74
N PRO A 182 4.74 3.56 -3.05
CA PRO A 182 6.00 4.16 -3.47
C PRO A 182 7.15 3.16 -3.30
N ASN A 183 8.10 3.20 -4.22
CA ASN A 183 9.39 2.54 -4.01
C ASN A 183 10.15 3.21 -2.84
N PRO A 184 11.22 2.59 -2.30
CA PRO A 184 11.91 3.10 -1.12
C PRO A 184 12.40 4.55 -1.23
N SER A 185 12.85 5.01 -2.41
CA SER A 185 13.20 6.42 -2.62
C SER A 185 12.02 7.35 -2.90
N GLY A 186 10.82 6.81 -3.16
CA GLY A 186 9.64 7.56 -3.57
C GLY A 186 9.70 8.12 -4.99
N SER A 187 10.64 7.64 -5.82
CA SER A 187 10.81 8.06 -7.21
C SER A 187 9.82 7.38 -8.16
N ARG A 188 9.35 6.18 -7.82
CA ARG A 188 8.38 5.42 -8.63
C ARG A 188 7.16 5.06 -7.80
N LEU A 189 6.02 4.97 -8.45
CA LEU A 189 4.78 4.51 -7.83
C LEU A 189 4.28 3.24 -8.50
N PHE A 190 3.99 2.23 -7.68
CA PHE A 190 3.25 1.03 -8.08
C PHE A 190 1.75 1.24 -7.84
N ASP A 191 0.93 0.77 -8.78
CA ASP A 191 -0.53 0.81 -8.79
C ASP A 191 -1.05 -0.57 -9.23
N ASP A 192 -1.81 -1.26 -8.38
CA ASP A 192 -2.37 -2.61 -8.63
C ASP A 192 -3.81 -2.58 -9.19
N GLY A 193 -4.11 -1.55 -9.97
CA GLY A 193 -5.45 -1.26 -10.50
C GLY A 193 -6.15 -2.38 -11.26
N TRP A 194 -7.39 -2.10 -11.65
CA TRP A 194 -8.31 -3.08 -12.23
C TRP A 194 -9.10 -2.51 -13.42
N ALA A 195 -9.30 -3.29 -14.47
CA ALA A 195 -10.12 -2.95 -15.64
C ALA A 195 -11.32 -3.89 -15.78
N TRP A 196 -12.43 -3.39 -16.35
CA TRP A 196 -13.75 -4.03 -16.31
C TRP A 196 -13.90 -5.44 -16.87
N GLN A 197 -12.99 -5.91 -17.73
CA GLN A 197 -13.11 -7.24 -18.35
C GLN A 197 -12.64 -8.40 -17.46
N PRO A 198 -13.04 -8.39 -16.18
CA PRO A 198 -12.18 -8.13 -15.02
C PRO A 198 -10.72 -8.54 -15.24
N VAL A 199 -9.81 -7.56 -15.27
CA VAL A 199 -8.37 -7.80 -15.44
C VAL A 199 -7.59 -6.89 -14.48
N GLY A 200 -6.73 -7.47 -13.66
CA GLY A 200 -5.71 -6.75 -12.91
C GLY A 200 -4.68 -6.14 -13.86
N ILE A 201 -4.41 -4.85 -13.70
CA ILE A 201 -3.53 -4.05 -14.55
C ILE A 201 -2.37 -3.43 -13.73
N PRO A 202 -1.58 -4.25 -13.03
CA PRO A 202 -0.48 -3.76 -12.20
C PRO A 202 0.50 -2.97 -13.05
N ARG A 203 0.91 -1.81 -12.57
CA ARG A 203 1.76 -0.89 -13.32
C ARG A 203 2.65 -0.07 -12.41
N VAL A 204 3.72 0.45 -13.00
CA VAL A 204 4.65 1.37 -12.35
C VAL A 204 4.85 2.59 -13.22
N PHE A 205 4.98 3.77 -12.62
CA PHE A 205 5.34 5.00 -13.33
C PHE A 205 6.26 5.89 -12.49
N ASP A 206 6.93 6.83 -13.14
CA ASP A 206 7.82 7.79 -12.50
C ASP A 206 7.01 8.89 -11.79
N ALA A 207 7.02 8.85 -10.47
CA ALA A 207 6.27 9.78 -9.65
C ALA A 207 6.92 11.16 -9.62
N ALA A 208 8.25 11.24 -9.77
CA ALA A 208 8.94 12.53 -9.81
C ALA A 208 8.56 13.30 -11.08
N VAL A 209 8.65 12.65 -12.25
CA VAL A 209 8.24 13.23 -13.54
C VAL A 209 6.77 13.64 -13.51
N TRP A 210 5.90 12.82 -12.91
CA TRP A 210 4.48 13.14 -12.77
C TRP A 210 4.23 14.46 -12.03
N LEU A 211 4.97 14.66 -10.94
CA LEU A 211 4.81 15.81 -10.05
C LEU A 211 5.53 17.07 -10.55
N THR A 212 6.47 16.97 -11.50
CA THR A 212 7.28 18.12 -11.95
C THR A 212 7.12 18.50 -13.41
N ASP A 213 7.06 17.52 -14.31
CA ASP A 213 7.29 17.75 -15.74
C ASP A 213 6.08 17.35 -16.60
N ASN A 214 5.33 16.31 -16.21
CA ASN A 214 4.20 15.81 -16.97
C ASN A 214 3.00 15.44 -16.08
N VAL A 215 1.99 16.30 -16.03
CA VAL A 215 0.77 16.08 -15.24
C VAL A 215 -0.09 14.88 -15.71
N TRP A 216 0.21 14.32 -16.90
CA TRP A 216 -0.44 13.13 -17.46
C TRP A 216 0.40 11.84 -17.30
N GLU A 217 1.49 11.89 -16.52
CA GLU A 217 2.42 10.76 -16.41
C GLU A 217 1.76 9.50 -15.84
N SER A 218 0.81 9.65 -14.90
CA SER A 218 0.11 8.53 -14.28
C SER A 218 -0.90 7.83 -15.20
N GLU A 219 -1.27 8.45 -16.32
CA GLU A 219 -2.28 7.99 -17.25
C GLU A 219 -1.67 7.18 -18.39
N ASP A 220 -0.93 7.87 -19.25
CA ASP A 220 -0.32 7.36 -20.48
C ASP A 220 1.07 7.99 -20.73
N GLY A 221 1.72 8.40 -19.63
CA GLY A 221 3.07 8.92 -19.63
C GLY A 221 4.10 7.94 -20.21
N PRO A 222 5.21 8.45 -20.77
CA PRO A 222 6.27 7.61 -21.34
C PRO A 222 7.01 6.73 -20.33
N SER A 223 6.89 6.98 -19.02
CA SER A 223 7.48 6.13 -17.98
C SER A 223 6.58 4.98 -17.53
N VAL A 224 5.31 4.96 -17.95
CA VAL A 224 4.36 3.92 -17.55
C VAL A 224 4.86 2.57 -18.05
N LEU A 225 5.09 1.66 -17.11
CA LEU A 225 5.40 0.26 -17.33
C LEU A 225 4.21 -0.57 -16.87
N TRP A 226 3.48 -1.13 -17.83
CA TRP A 226 2.48 -2.16 -17.57
C TRP A 226 3.19 -3.46 -17.23
N LEU A 227 2.91 -4.02 -16.05
CA LEU A 227 3.43 -5.31 -15.65
C LEU A 227 2.52 -6.41 -16.20
N THR A 228 2.71 -7.65 -15.75
CA THR A 228 1.89 -8.79 -16.20
C THR A 228 0.44 -8.61 -15.77
N TYR A 229 -0.48 -8.59 -16.73
CA TYR A 229 -1.91 -8.65 -16.46
C TYR A 229 -2.28 -9.93 -15.71
N SER A 230 -3.41 -9.92 -15.02
CA SER A 230 -3.86 -11.08 -14.25
C SER A 230 -5.37 -11.12 -14.13
N ASP A 231 -5.91 -12.32 -13.94
CA ASP A 231 -7.30 -12.52 -13.51
C ASP A 231 -7.53 -12.06 -12.07
N ASP A 232 -6.44 -11.97 -11.29
CA ASP A 232 -6.43 -11.49 -9.93
C ASP A 232 -5.98 -10.03 -9.86
N TRP A 233 -6.54 -9.29 -8.91
CA TRP A 233 -6.08 -7.95 -8.52
C TRP A 233 -6.19 -7.81 -7.00
N ASN A 234 -5.68 -6.70 -6.44
CA ASN A 234 -5.54 -6.52 -4.98
C ASN A 234 -4.62 -7.55 -4.29
N PHE A 235 -3.83 -8.32 -5.04
CA PHE A 235 -2.89 -9.26 -4.45
C PHE A 235 -1.74 -8.52 -3.75
N PRO A 236 -1.14 -9.10 -2.71
CA PRO A 236 -0.03 -8.46 -2.03
C PRO A 236 1.15 -8.15 -2.96
N ALA A 237 1.71 -6.97 -2.80
CA ALA A 237 2.92 -6.53 -3.47
C ALA A 237 3.80 -5.78 -2.48
N CYS A 238 5.11 -5.79 -2.71
CA CYS A 238 6.04 -4.92 -2.01
C CYS A 238 7.27 -4.63 -2.86
N TRP A 239 7.81 -3.42 -2.71
CA TRP A 239 9.12 -3.09 -3.26
C TRP A 239 10.23 -3.78 -2.45
N ILE A 240 11.20 -4.36 -3.17
CA ILE A 240 12.45 -4.87 -2.60
C ILE A 240 13.46 -3.73 -2.53
N ASP A 241 13.61 -3.01 -3.64
CA ASP A 241 14.40 -1.79 -3.76
C ASP A 241 13.74 -0.85 -4.77
N ASP A 242 14.49 0.14 -5.28
CA ASP A 242 13.94 1.13 -6.21
C ASP A 242 13.61 0.59 -7.61
N ASP A 243 14.18 -0.56 -7.97
CA ASP A 243 14.07 -1.16 -9.30
C ASP A 243 13.46 -2.56 -9.29
N ARG A 244 13.23 -3.17 -8.12
CA ARG A 244 12.66 -4.52 -8.00
C ARG A 244 11.40 -4.54 -7.16
N ILE A 245 10.33 -5.13 -7.70
CA ILE A 245 9.06 -5.33 -7.02
C ILE A 245 8.69 -6.81 -6.92
N ALA A 246 8.19 -7.24 -5.78
CA ALA A 246 7.64 -8.57 -5.55
C ALA A 246 6.12 -8.53 -5.60
N LEU A 247 5.52 -9.41 -6.40
CA LEU A 247 4.07 -9.59 -6.55
C LEU A 247 3.68 -11.00 -6.08
N ALA A 248 2.60 -11.13 -5.31
CA ALA A 248 2.04 -12.40 -4.86
C ALA A 248 1.24 -13.12 -5.97
N SER A 249 1.83 -13.25 -7.16
CA SER A 249 1.30 -14.02 -8.28
C SER A 249 2.45 -14.62 -9.08
N MET A 250 2.31 -15.88 -9.49
CA MET A 250 3.26 -16.57 -10.37
C MET A 250 2.69 -16.90 -11.75
N SER A 251 1.42 -16.58 -11.98
CA SER A 251 0.69 -16.88 -13.20
C SER A 251 1.16 -16.00 -14.34
N ASP A 252 1.36 -16.58 -15.53
CA ASP A 252 1.59 -15.82 -16.75
C ASP A 252 0.24 -15.46 -17.38
N TRP A 253 0.18 -14.30 -18.02
CA TRP A 253 -1.02 -13.87 -18.76
C TRP A 253 -1.04 -14.52 -20.14
N ASN A 254 -2.15 -15.18 -20.47
CA ASN A 254 -2.40 -15.74 -21.78
C ASN A 254 -3.25 -14.74 -22.59
N GLU A 255 -2.62 -14.04 -23.54
CA GLU A 255 -3.31 -13.05 -24.39
C GLU A 255 -4.35 -13.67 -25.34
N GLU A 256 -4.21 -14.95 -25.70
CA GLU A 256 -5.16 -15.63 -26.59
C GLU A 256 -6.45 -16.00 -25.84
N GLU A 257 -6.31 -16.42 -24.58
CA GLU A 257 -7.42 -16.83 -23.72
C GLU A 257 -8.01 -15.66 -22.91
N PHE A 258 -7.29 -14.54 -22.83
CA PHE A 258 -7.59 -13.43 -21.92
C PHE A 258 -7.77 -13.92 -20.48
N ALA A 259 -6.84 -14.77 -20.03
CA ALA A 259 -6.86 -15.39 -18.72
C ALA A 259 -5.43 -15.67 -18.22
N SER A 260 -5.28 -15.91 -16.93
CA SER A 260 -4.03 -16.30 -16.30
C SER A 260 -3.82 -17.82 -16.37
N ASP A 261 -2.62 -18.26 -16.76
CA ASP A 261 -2.25 -19.66 -16.71
C ASP A 261 -2.25 -20.17 -15.25
N PRO A 262 -2.71 -21.41 -14.98
CA PRO A 262 -2.63 -21.98 -13.65
C PRO A 262 -1.18 -22.03 -13.14
N ALA A 263 -0.93 -21.45 -11.96
CA ALA A 263 0.38 -21.46 -11.32
C ALA A 263 0.30 -21.94 -9.87
N LEU A 264 1.45 -22.41 -9.36
CA LEU A 264 1.61 -22.65 -7.93
C LEU A 264 1.51 -21.33 -7.15
N PRO A 265 1.18 -21.37 -5.86
CA PRO A 265 1.30 -20.19 -5.02
C PRO A 265 2.76 -19.74 -4.88
N GLY A 266 2.99 -18.43 -4.84
CA GLY A 266 4.33 -17.90 -4.65
C GLY A 266 4.46 -16.43 -4.97
N VAL A 267 5.69 -15.99 -5.19
CA VAL A 267 6.03 -14.60 -5.48
C VAL A 267 6.78 -14.50 -6.79
N ARG A 268 6.40 -13.55 -7.64
CA ARG A 268 7.19 -13.11 -8.79
C ARG A 268 7.93 -11.83 -8.43
N ILE A 269 9.25 -11.84 -8.56
CA ILE A 269 10.10 -10.66 -8.48
C ILE A 269 10.29 -10.13 -9.89
N ILE A 270 9.94 -8.88 -10.13
CA ILE A 270 10.09 -8.20 -11.42
C ILE A 270 11.18 -7.13 -11.28
N ASP A 271 12.14 -7.13 -12.21
CA ASP A 271 13.19 -6.12 -12.32
C ASP A 271 12.82 -5.07 -13.36
N LEU A 272 12.87 -3.80 -12.97
CA LEU A 272 12.47 -2.60 -13.70
C LEU A 272 13.66 -1.71 -14.07
N SER A 273 14.89 -2.23 -13.94
CA SER A 273 16.13 -1.50 -14.25
C SER A 273 16.35 -1.31 -15.75
N GLN A 274 15.77 -2.17 -16.59
CA GLN A 274 15.87 -2.08 -18.04
C GLN A 274 14.55 -1.63 -18.68
N ARG A 275 14.60 -0.57 -19.49
CA ARG A 275 13.43 -0.14 -20.26
C ARG A 275 13.10 -1.17 -21.35
N GLY A 276 11.86 -1.66 -21.35
CA GLY A 276 11.34 -2.57 -22.39
C GLY A 276 11.57 -4.07 -22.15
N ALA A 277 12.33 -4.44 -21.11
CA ALA A 277 12.40 -5.81 -20.63
C ALA A 277 12.15 -5.81 -19.12
N THR A 278 11.17 -6.58 -18.67
CA THR A 278 10.88 -6.78 -17.24
C THR A 278 11.25 -8.21 -16.89
N PRO A 279 12.55 -8.55 -16.81
CA PRO A 279 12.94 -9.90 -16.45
C PRO A 279 12.40 -10.19 -15.05
N ASP A 280 11.96 -11.42 -14.86
CA ASP A 280 11.34 -11.83 -13.63
C ASP A 280 11.91 -13.14 -13.09
N ARG A 281 11.68 -13.34 -11.79
CA ARG A 281 12.07 -14.54 -11.06
C ARG A 281 10.88 -15.00 -10.23
N LYS A 282 10.47 -16.26 -10.43
CA LYS A 282 9.38 -16.89 -9.67
C LYS A 282 9.94 -17.67 -8.48
N LEU A 283 9.35 -17.46 -7.31
CA LEU A 283 9.67 -18.10 -6.03
C LEU A 283 8.45 -18.90 -5.56
N PRO A 284 8.41 -20.22 -5.80
CA PRO A 284 7.29 -21.04 -5.37
C PRO A 284 7.23 -21.16 -3.84
N MET A 285 6.02 -21.07 -3.30
CA MET A 285 5.74 -21.14 -1.86
C MET A 285 4.70 -22.22 -1.57
N SER A 286 4.54 -22.58 -0.30
CA SER A 286 3.54 -23.57 0.12
C SER A 286 2.10 -23.04 0.10
N ALA A 287 1.91 -21.72 0.13
CA ALA A 287 0.62 -21.05 0.13
C ALA A 287 0.74 -19.65 -0.48
N ALA A 288 -0.38 -19.08 -0.93
CA ALA A 288 -0.40 -17.73 -1.48
C ALA A 288 -0.19 -16.72 -0.35
N PRO A 289 0.75 -15.77 -0.49
CA PRO A 289 0.92 -14.72 0.51
C PRO A 289 -0.34 -13.85 0.64
N GLN A 290 -0.69 -13.49 1.87
CA GLN A 290 -1.74 -12.53 2.23
C GLN A 290 -1.17 -11.13 2.50
N ALA A 291 0.13 -11.04 2.80
CA ALA A 291 0.88 -9.80 2.85
C ALA A 291 2.34 -10.06 2.44
N LEU A 292 2.97 -9.05 1.86
CA LEU A 292 4.38 -9.06 1.48
C LEU A 292 5.08 -7.83 2.04
N PHE A 293 6.30 -8.04 2.54
CA PHE A 293 7.21 -6.98 2.96
C PHE A 293 8.63 -7.32 2.52
N SER A 294 9.51 -6.31 2.49
CA SER A 294 10.93 -6.52 2.24
C SER A 294 11.79 -5.52 3.03
N ASP A 295 13.01 -5.95 3.35
CA ASP A 295 14.12 -5.15 3.85
C ASP A 295 15.21 -4.93 2.76
N GLY A 296 14.91 -5.30 1.50
CA GLY A 296 15.82 -5.28 0.36
C GLY A 296 16.73 -6.50 0.20
N ARG A 297 16.85 -7.34 1.23
CA ARG A 297 17.65 -8.58 1.22
C ARG A 297 16.78 -9.83 1.33
N SER A 298 15.63 -9.69 1.96
CA SER A 298 14.67 -10.72 2.27
C SER A 298 13.27 -10.29 1.85
N ILE A 299 12.45 -11.27 1.47
CA ILE A 299 11.00 -11.13 1.32
C ILE A 299 10.33 -11.82 2.50
N PHE A 300 9.46 -11.11 3.18
CA PHE A 300 8.62 -11.62 4.25
C PHE A 300 7.22 -11.87 3.70
N ALA A 301 6.82 -13.13 3.61
CA ALA A 301 5.53 -13.55 3.09
C ALA A 301 4.65 -14.08 4.22
N ALA A 302 3.63 -13.32 4.59
CA ALA A 302 2.64 -13.76 5.57
C ALA A 302 1.63 -14.69 4.89
N HIS A 303 1.40 -15.87 5.44
CA HIS A 303 0.45 -16.85 4.93
C HIS A 303 -0.25 -17.57 6.09
N GLY A 304 -1.58 -17.45 6.17
CA GLY A 304 -2.33 -18.01 7.29
C GLY A 304 -1.84 -17.43 8.62
N SER A 305 -1.41 -18.29 9.54
CA SER A 305 -0.90 -17.86 10.86
C SER A 305 0.61 -17.57 10.91
N ASP A 306 1.33 -17.77 9.82
CA ASP A 306 2.80 -17.81 9.80
C ASP A 306 3.37 -16.76 8.84
N THR A 307 4.65 -16.47 9.00
CA THR A 307 5.42 -15.64 8.05
C THR A 307 6.67 -16.38 7.62
N SER A 308 6.83 -16.65 6.32
CA SER A 308 8.06 -17.19 5.77
C SER A 308 9.02 -16.09 5.32
N VAL A 309 10.32 -16.33 5.45
CA VAL A 309 11.40 -15.39 5.16
C VAL A 309 12.28 -15.97 4.05
N TRP A 310 12.32 -15.27 2.91
CA TRP A 310 12.97 -15.75 1.69
C TRP A 310 14.13 -14.85 1.33
N SER A 311 15.30 -15.42 1.03
CA SER A 311 16.43 -14.63 0.51
C SER A 311 16.12 -14.14 -0.89
N VAL A 312 16.27 -12.83 -1.14
CA VAL A 312 16.15 -12.26 -2.49
C VAL A 312 17.23 -12.83 -3.42
N ASP A 313 18.45 -13.00 -2.91
CA ASP A 313 19.60 -13.46 -3.68
C ASP A 313 19.49 -14.94 -4.04
N SER A 314 19.35 -15.81 -3.03
CA SER A 314 19.33 -17.25 -3.29
C SER A 314 17.96 -17.77 -3.69
N GLY A 315 16.88 -17.08 -3.32
CA GLY A 315 15.50 -17.53 -3.50
C GLY A 315 15.08 -18.63 -2.53
N ASP A 316 15.92 -18.97 -1.56
CA ASP A 316 15.61 -20.01 -0.57
C ASP A 316 14.79 -19.45 0.59
N CYS A 317 13.86 -20.26 1.10
CA CYS A 317 13.24 -20.00 2.39
C CYS A 317 14.28 -20.21 3.50
N THR A 318 14.72 -19.12 4.10
CA THR A 318 15.75 -19.12 5.16
C THR A 318 15.14 -19.39 6.53
N ARG A 319 13.85 -19.08 6.71
CA ARG A 319 13.16 -19.20 8.00
C ARG A 319 11.64 -19.19 7.84
N VAL A 320 10.94 -19.78 8.81
CA VAL A 320 9.50 -19.59 9.03
C VAL A 320 9.27 -19.13 10.48
N LEU A 321 8.56 -18.03 10.65
CA LEU A 321 8.06 -17.50 11.92
C LEU A 321 6.68 -18.14 12.18
N ALA A 322 6.69 -19.31 12.83
CA ALA A 322 5.46 -20.06 13.11
C ALA A 322 4.59 -19.32 14.13
N GLY A 323 3.29 -19.23 13.85
CA GLY A 323 2.31 -18.55 14.71
C GLY A 323 2.50 -17.03 14.79
N PHE A 324 3.18 -16.42 13.84
CA PHE A 324 3.33 -14.97 13.71
C PHE A 324 2.94 -14.53 12.29
N GLN A 325 1.81 -13.82 12.16
CA GLN A 325 1.35 -13.29 10.88
C GLN A 325 1.75 -11.81 10.76
N ALA A 326 2.80 -11.52 10.01
CA ALA A 326 3.23 -10.14 9.82
C ALA A 326 2.12 -9.34 9.11
N THR A 327 1.78 -8.20 9.70
CA THR A 327 0.79 -7.24 9.18
C THR A 327 1.46 -5.94 8.74
N HIS A 328 2.62 -5.62 9.33
CA HIS A 328 3.40 -4.43 9.04
C HIS A 328 4.90 -4.75 9.13
N HIS A 329 5.70 -3.93 8.45
CA HIS A 329 7.15 -3.92 8.57
C HIS A 329 7.57 -2.52 9.03
N HIS A 330 8.24 -2.46 10.19
CA HIS A 330 8.83 -1.24 10.72
C HIS A 330 10.29 -1.16 10.23
N ARG A 331 10.49 -0.39 9.16
CA ARG A 331 11.76 -0.38 8.43
C ARG A 331 12.90 0.20 9.26
N HIS A 332 12.66 1.24 10.05
CA HIS A 332 13.71 1.86 10.85
C HIS A 332 14.17 1.00 12.02
N ARG A 333 13.24 0.28 12.67
CA ARG A 333 13.58 -0.66 13.74
C ARG A 333 14.07 -2.01 13.21
N GLN A 334 13.89 -2.28 11.91
CA GLN A 334 14.12 -3.60 11.32
C GLN A 334 13.31 -4.65 12.09
N GLU A 335 12.01 -4.43 12.24
CA GLU A 335 11.09 -5.32 12.96
C GLU A 335 9.86 -5.62 12.10
N LEU A 336 9.40 -6.88 12.13
CA LEU A 336 8.04 -7.22 11.69
C LEU A 336 7.07 -7.04 12.84
N LEU A 337 5.89 -6.52 12.53
CA LEU A 337 4.81 -6.33 13.49
C LEU A 337 3.58 -7.16 13.10
N GLU A 338 3.00 -7.83 14.08
CA GLU A 338 1.64 -8.38 14.02
C GLU A 338 0.74 -7.50 14.91
N VAL A 339 -0.02 -6.62 14.27
CA VAL A 339 -0.98 -5.72 14.91
C VAL A 339 -2.33 -6.44 14.97
N LYS A 340 -2.79 -6.68 16.19
CA LYS A 340 -4.09 -7.28 16.52
C LYS A 340 -4.93 -6.28 17.31
N PRO A 341 -6.26 -6.45 17.38
CA PRO A 341 -7.16 -5.52 18.05
C PRO A 341 -6.72 -5.07 19.45
N ARG A 342 -6.08 -5.95 20.24
CA ARG A 342 -5.69 -5.68 21.63
C ARG A 342 -4.21 -5.92 21.91
N ARG A 343 -3.39 -6.07 20.88
CA ARG A 343 -2.00 -6.49 21.04
C ARG A 343 -1.16 -6.18 19.82
N ILE A 344 0.08 -5.79 20.05
CA ILE A 344 1.11 -5.71 19.02
C ILE A 344 2.22 -6.70 19.38
N ARG A 345 2.46 -7.68 18.53
CA ARG A 345 3.63 -8.58 18.64
C ARG A 345 4.70 -8.13 17.68
N ARG A 346 5.97 -8.29 18.08
CA ARG A 346 7.12 -7.79 17.34
C ARG A 346 8.21 -8.83 17.28
N VAL A 347 8.80 -8.97 16.10
CA VAL A 347 9.93 -9.86 15.85
C VAL A 347 11.00 -9.05 15.10
N PRO A 348 12.22 -8.90 15.66
CA PRO A 348 13.30 -8.25 14.95
C PRO A 348 13.70 -9.03 13.69
N ILE A 349 14.24 -8.32 12.71
CA ILE A 349 14.80 -8.82 11.46
C ILE A 349 16.33 -8.75 11.65
N ALA A 350 17.01 -9.90 11.51
CA ALA A 350 18.40 -10.08 11.91
C ALA A 350 19.42 -9.60 10.87
#